data_AF-A0A9D7Z4G2-F1
#
_entry.id   AF-A0A9D7Z4G2-F1
#
_cell.length_a   1.000
_cell.length_b   1.000
_cell.length_c   1.000
_cell.angle_alpha   90.00
_cell.angle_beta   90.00
_cell.angle_gamma   90.00
#
_symmetry.space_group_name_H-M   'P 1'
#
loop_
_entity.id
_entity.type
_entity.pdbx_description
1 polymer ?
#
loop_
_entity_poly.entity_id
_entity_poly.type
_entity_poly.pdbx_seq_one_letter_code
_entity_poly.pdbx_strand_id
1 'polypeptide(L)'
;MKPNDIITLTAFLSALTQLDEPLPNNIQVQLNEISKALIDNPDNIGNLDAIAESYPFLDKIYQTELAKLENIGERNKGLPPLPLPTEPTRELTNAAINTFSNHNSVSAAKQVVKPNLLQRLRDFIHWQVND
;
A
#
# COMPACT_ATOMS: atom_id res chain seq x y z
N MET A 1 3.85 -2.51 -11.73
CA MET A 1 2.69 -2.66 -10.83
C MET A 1 1.41 -2.52 -11.62
N LYS A 2 0.34 -3.20 -11.22
CA LYS A 2 -1.02 -2.96 -11.73
C LYS A 2 -1.74 -1.91 -10.88
N PRO A 3 -2.81 -1.28 -11.39
CA PRO A 3 -3.59 -0.29 -10.62
C PRO A 3 -4.10 -0.84 -9.27
N ASN A 4 -4.59 -2.08 -9.25
CA ASN A 4 -5.03 -2.71 -8.01
C ASN A 4 -3.87 -2.89 -7.01
N ASP A 5 -2.67 -3.25 -7.47
CA ASP A 5 -1.51 -3.40 -6.59
C ASP A 5 -1.15 -2.06 -5.92
N ILE A 6 -1.29 -0.95 -6.65
CA ILE A 6 -1.05 0.40 -6.14
C ILE A 6 -2.09 0.77 -5.09
N ILE A 7 -3.36 0.47 -5.34
CA ILE A 7 -4.47 0.69 -4.40
C ILE A 7 -4.26 -0.12 -3.12
N THR A 8 -4.03 -1.43 -3.24
CA THR A 8 -3.75 -2.35 -2.13
C THR A 8 -2.56 -1.90 -1.30
N LEU A 9 -1.43 -1.60 -1.95
CA LEU A 9 -0.21 -1.21 -1.24
C LEU A 9 -0.34 0.17 -0.57
N THR A 10 -1.03 1.11 -1.21
CA THR A 10 -1.31 2.44 -0.63
C THR A 10 -2.26 2.34 0.58
N ALA A 11 -3.32 1.53 0.48
CA ALA A 11 -4.24 1.27 1.57
C ALA A 11 -3.52 0.63 2.76
N PHE A 12 -2.69 -0.39 2.50
CA PHE A 12 -1.95 -1.09 3.53
C PHE A 12 -0.95 -0.19 4.26
N LEU A 13 -0.16 0.60 3.53
CA LEU A 13 0.75 1.59 4.13
C LEU A 13 -0.01 2.64 4.95
N SER A 14 -1.15 3.13 4.43
CA SER A 14 -2.01 4.06 5.16
C SER A 14 -2.55 3.43 6.45
N ALA A 15 -2.89 2.14 6.44
CA ALA A 15 -3.36 1.44 7.63
C ALA A 15 -2.25 1.30 8.68
N LEU A 16 -1.01 0.98 8.27
CA LEU A 16 0.13 0.91 9.18
C LEU A 16 0.39 2.24 9.90
N THR A 17 0.19 3.39 9.24
CA THR A 17 0.37 4.70 9.89
C THR A 17 -0.67 5.00 10.97
N GLN A 18 -1.84 4.34 10.92
CA GLN A 18 -2.93 4.51 11.86
C GLN A 18 -2.85 3.55 13.06
N LEU A 19 -1.95 2.57 13.02
CA LEU A 19 -1.70 1.69 14.16
C LEU A 19 -0.89 2.42 15.23
N ASP A 20 -1.30 2.30 16.50
CA ASP A 20 -0.55 2.83 17.64
C ASP A 20 0.45 1.81 18.22
N GLU A 21 0.17 0.53 18.04
CA GLU A 21 0.99 -0.57 18.53
C GLU A 21 1.78 -1.25 17.40
N PRO A 22 2.98 -1.78 17.70
CA PRO A 22 3.74 -2.57 16.74
C PRO A 22 2.99 -3.84 16.35
N LEU A 23 3.20 -4.30 15.12
CA LEU A 23 2.64 -5.56 14.65
C LEU A 23 3.30 -6.77 15.34
N PRO A 24 2.54 -7.86 15.54
CA PRO A 24 3.06 -9.15 15.98
C PRO A 24 4.24 -9.64 15.13
N ASN A 25 5.17 -10.37 15.75
CA ASN A 25 6.41 -10.81 15.10
C ASN A 25 6.15 -11.68 13.85
N ASN A 26 5.13 -12.54 13.86
CA ASN A 26 4.75 -13.35 12.70
C ASN A 26 4.30 -12.49 11.51
N ILE A 27 3.70 -11.33 11.75
CA ILE A 27 3.30 -10.39 10.71
C ILE A 27 4.50 -9.59 10.22
N GLN A 28 5.36 -9.13 11.12
CA GLN A 28 6.61 -8.44 10.73
C GLN A 28 7.50 -9.31 9.84
N VAL A 29 7.62 -10.61 10.14
CA VAL A 29 8.37 -11.56 9.30
C VAL A 29 7.74 -11.68 7.91
N GLN A 30 6.41 -11.79 7.80
CA GLN A 30 5.74 -11.85 6.50
C GLN A 30 5.93 -10.57 5.69
N LEU A 31 5.84 -9.40 6.33
CA LEU A 31 6.13 -8.13 5.67
C LEU A 31 7.58 -8.07 5.18
N ASN A 32 8.54 -8.52 6.00
CA ASN A 32 9.94 -8.56 5.60
C ASN A 32 10.18 -9.41 4.33
N GLU A 33 9.53 -10.57 4.23
CA GLU A 33 9.61 -11.40 3.02
C GLU A 33 8.99 -10.69 1.79
N ILE A 34 7.88 -9.98 1.96
CA ILE A 34 7.32 -9.14 0.88
C ILE A 34 8.29 -8.04 0.48
N SER A 35 9.01 -7.43 1.44
CA SER A 35 10.00 -6.39 1.12
C SER A 35 11.11 -6.90 0.21
N LYS A 36 11.56 -8.14 0.42
CA LYS A 36 12.56 -8.80 -0.44
C LYS A 36 11.98 -9.06 -1.83
N ALA A 37 10.76 -9.60 -1.88
CA ALA A 37 10.06 -9.84 -3.13
C ALA A 37 9.86 -8.57 -3.97
N LEU A 38 9.58 -7.43 -3.31
CA LEU A 38 9.46 -6.11 -3.96
C LEU A 38 10.78 -5.58 -4.52
N ILE A 39 11.92 -5.89 -3.88
CA ILE A 39 13.25 -5.53 -4.39
C ILE A 39 13.53 -6.26 -5.71
N ASP A 40 13.18 -7.56 -5.78
CA ASP A 40 13.38 -8.38 -6.98
C ASP A 40 12.35 -8.08 -8.08
N ASN A 41 11.09 -7.85 -7.69
CA ASN A 41 10.00 -7.54 -8.60
C ASN A 41 9.01 -6.55 -7.98
N PRO A 42 8.94 -5.30 -8.46
CA PRO A 42 8.02 -4.29 -7.91
C PRO A 42 6.55 -4.64 -8.09
N ASP A 43 6.19 -5.55 -9.00
CA ASP A 43 4.82 -6.05 -9.15
C ASP A 43 4.45 -7.13 -8.11
N ASN A 44 5.41 -7.63 -7.34
CA ASN A 44 5.19 -8.68 -6.36
C ASN A 44 4.90 -8.10 -4.97
N ILE A 45 3.69 -7.58 -4.80
CA ILE A 45 3.22 -7.02 -3.51
C ILE A 45 2.82 -8.11 -2.50
N GLY A 46 2.97 -9.41 -2.84
CA GLY A 46 2.53 -10.52 -1.99
C GLY A 46 1.01 -10.58 -1.80
N ASN A 47 0.57 -11.17 -0.68
CA ASN A 47 -0.85 -11.23 -0.31
C ASN A 47 -1.08 -10.38 0.95
N LEU A 48 -1.08 -9.06 0.76
CA LEU A 48 -1.28 -8.08 1.85
C LEU A 48 -2.65 -8.21 2.50
N ASP A 49 -3.68 -8.59 1.74
CA ASP A 49 -5.02 -8.86 2.25
C ASP A 49 -5.00 -9.97 3.31
N ALA A 50 -4.39 -11.12 3.00
CA ALA A 50 -4.28 -12.21 3.97
C ALA A 50 -3.47 -11.83 5.22
N ILE A 51 -2.46 -10.97 5.08
CA ILE A 51 -1.71 -10.44 6.23
C ILE A 51 -2.59 -9.53 7.08
N ALA A 52 -3.37 -8.64 6.47
CA ALA A 52 -4.30 -7.78 7.17
C ALA A 52 -5.34 -8.61 7.93
N GLU A 53 -5.98 -9.57 7.26
CA GLU A 53 -6.99 -10.49 7.82
C GLU A 53 -6.46 -11.28 9.02
N SER A 54 -5.16 -11.60 9.04
CA SER A 54 -4.53 -12.30 10.17
C SER A 54 -4.49 -11.48 11.46
N TYR A 55 -4.74 -10.17 11.40
CA TYR A 55 -4.81 -9.26 12.55
C TYR A 55 -6.04 -8.34 12.45
N PRO A 56 -7.14 -8.65 13.16
CA PRO A 56 -8.44 -7.99 12.98
C PRO A 56 -8.43 -6.46 13.07
N PHE A 57 -7.52 -5.89 13.89
CA PHE A 57 -7.41 -4.45 14.03
C PHE A 57 -6.76 -3.80 12.80
N LEU A 58 -5.73 -4.43 12.22
CA LEU A 58 -5.15 -4.00 10.94
C LEU A 58 -6.14 -4.19 9.80
N ASP A 59 -6.81 -5.34 9.73
CA ASP A 59 -7.83 -5.63 8.71
C ASP A 59 -8.88 -4.52 8.65
N LYS A 60 -9.48 -4.16 9.79
CA LYS A 60 -10.52 -3.13 9.83
C LYS A 60 -10.06 -1.79 9.25
N ILE A 61 -8.84 -1.35 9.61
CA ILE A 61 -8.29 -0.09 9.13
C ILE A 61 -7.93 -0.21 7.64
N TYR A 62 -7.32 -1.32 7.26
CA TYR A 62 -6.95 -1.63 5.88
C TYR A 62 -8.17 -1.63 4.96
N GLN A 63 -9.24 -2.35 5.28
CA GLN A 63 -10.48 -2.37 4.51
C GLN A 63 -11.12 -0.98 4.41
N THR A 64 -11.02 -0.18 5.47
CA THR A 64 -11.53 1.20 5.46
C THR A 64 -10.75 2.08 4.48
N GLU A 65 -9.42 1.98 4.45
CA GLU A 65 -8.59 2.71 3.50
C GLU A 65 -8.75 2.17 2.07
N LEU A 66 -8.86 0.86 1.91
CA LEU A 66 -9.08 0.19 0.64
C LEU A 66 -10.38 0.68 0.01
N ALA A 67 -11.50 0.65 0.75
CA ALA A 67 -12.78 1.13 0.28
C ALA A 67 -12.77 2.61 -0.11
N LYS A 68 -11.98 3.46 0.57
CA LYS A 68 -11.82 4.89 0.18
C LYS A 68 -11.15 5.01 -1.18
N LEU A 69 -10.13 4.21 -1.45
CA LEU A 69 -9.37 4.23 -2.71
C LEU A 69 -10.14 3.52 -3.84
N GLU A 70 -10.84 2.43 -3.55
CA GLU A 70 -11.70 1.74 -4.51
C GLU A 70 -12.90 2.60 -4.91
N ASN A 71 -13.53 3.34 -3.99
CA ASN A 71 -14.59 4.29 -4.36
C ASN A 71 -14.09 5.42 -5.29
N ILE A 72 -12.81 5.79 -5.17
CA ILE A 72 -12.15 6.68 -6.12
C ILE A 72 -11.96 5.97 -7.47
N GLY A 73 -11.60 4.68 -7.43
CA GLY A 73 -11.34 3.79 -8.57
C GLY A 73 -12.56 3.32 -9.38
N GLU A 74 -13.69 3.07 -8.73
CA GLU A 74 -14.87 2.47 -9.36
C GLU A 74 -15.70 3.45 -10.18
N ARG A 75 -15.54 4.76 -9.95
CA ARG A 75 -16.35 5.79 -10.60
C ARG A 75 -16.20 5.85 -12.12
N ASN A 76 -15.15 5.25 -12.70
CA ASN A 76 -14.87 5.36 -14.14
C ASN A 76 -14.39 4.04 -14.79
N LYS A 77 -15.09 2.92 -14.55
CA LYS A 77 -14.84 1.62 -15.21
C LYS A 77 -15.14 1.58 -16.74
N GLY A 78 -14.82 2.65 -17.47
CA GLY A 78 -15.16 2.83 -18.89
C GLY A 78 -14.00 2.82 -19.88
N LEU A 79 -12.74 2.92 -19.43
CA LEU A 79 -11.58 3.12 -20.30
C LEU A 79 -10.49 2.05 -20.10
N PRO A 80 -9.78 1.64 -21.17
CA PRO A 80 -8.68 0.69 -21.07
C PRO A 80 -7.52 1.30 -20.26
N PRO A 81 -6.77 0.49 -19.48
CA PRO A 81 -5.73 1.01 -18.59
C PRO A 81 -4.60 1.67 -19.39
N LEU A 82 -4.38 2.95 -19.15
CA LEU A 82 -3.22 3.69 -19.64
C LEU A 82 -1.93 3.18 -18.98
N PRO A 83 -0.76 3.33 -19.63
CA PRO A 83 0.52 3.02 -19.00
C PRO A 83 0.72 3.90 -17.76
N LEU A 84 1.07 3.27 -16.64
CA LEU A 84 1.24 3.91 -15.34
C LEU A 84 2.48 4.82 -15.32
N PRO A 85 2.38 6.06 -14.80
CA PRO A 85 3.55 6.89 -14.52
C PRO A 85 4.53 6.18 -13.56
N THR A 86 5.80 6.24 -13.91
CA THR A 86 6.89 5.49 -13.24
C THR A 86 7.36 6.10 -11.94
N GLU A 87 7.15 7.40 -11.71
CA GLU A 87 7.62 8.08 -10.49
C GLU A 87 6.78 7.73 -9.25
N PRO A 88 5.44 7.88 -9.24
CA PRO A 88 4.62 7.58 -8.06
C PRO A 88 4.68 6.11 -7.66
N THR A 89 4.80 5.23 -8.66
CA THR A 89 4.96 3.79 -8.46
C THR A 89 6.32 3.43 -7.84
N ARG A 90 7.40 4.11 -8.23
CA ARG A 90 8.73 3.93 -7.60
C ARG A 90 8.77 4.49 -6.18
N GLU A 91 8.19 5.67 -5.94
CA GLU A 91 8.09 6.24 -4.59
C GLU A 91 7.30 5.31 -3.66
N LEU A 92 6.18 4.76 -4.14
CA LEU A 92 5.38 3.79 -3.40
C LEU A 92 6.16 2.50 -3.10
N THR A 93 6.81 1.92 -4.10
CA THR A 93 7.61 0.70 -3.93
C THR A 93 8.71 0.91 -2.90
N ASN A 94 9.45 2.02 -2.99
CA ASN A 94 10.51 2.34 -2.03
C ASN A 94 9.96 2.58 -0.63
N ALA A 95 8.78 3.21 -0.51
CA ALA A 95 8.11 3.41 0.77
C ALA A 95 7.70 2.07 1.40
N ALA A 96 7.17 1.15 0.59
CA ALA A 96 6.83 -0.19 1.01
C ALA A 96 8.05 -0.98 1.48
N ILE A 97 9.13 -1.01 0.69
CA ILE A 97 10.37 -1.69 1.04
C ILE A 97 10.92 -1.17 2.37
N ASN A 98 11.08 0.14 2.52
CA ASN A 98 11.60 0.76 3.75
C ASN A 98 10.71 0.51 4.98
N THR A 99 9.40 0.39 4.77
CA THR A 99 8.45 0.12 5.84
C THR A 99 8.53 -1.35 6.27
N PHE A 100 8.40 -2.26 5.31
CA PHE A 100 8.26 -3.70 5.53
C PHE A 100 9.57 -4.38 5.92
N SER A 101 10.72 -3.83 5.52
CA SER A 101 12.03 -4.35 5.91
C SER A 101 12.40 -3.99 7.35
N ASN A 102 11.65 -3.10 8.00
CA ASN A 102 11.96 -2.63 9.35
C ASN A 102 11.47 -3.62 10.42
N HIS A 103 12.20 -3.71 11.53
CA HIS A 103 11.77 -4.49 12.69
C HIS A 103 10.45 -4.00 13.29
N ASN A 104 10.15 -2.70 13.14
CA ASN A 104 8.87 -2.12 13.48
C ASN A 104 8.25 -1.41 12.27
N SER A 105 7.51 -2.15 11.46
CA SER A 105 6.82 -1.63 10.28
C SER A 105 5.85 -0.47 10.58
N VAL A 106 5.24 -0.42 11.77
CA VAL A 106 4.31 0.66 12.15
C VAL A 106 5.06 1.97 12.37
N SER A 107 6.14 1.93 13.15
CA SER A 107 6.98 3.12 13.35
C SER A 107 7.67 3.57 12.06
N ALA A 108 8.10 2.63 11.21
CA ALA A 108 8.68 2.95 9.91
C ALA A 108 7.65 3.60 8.98
N ALA A 109 6.42 3.07 8.90
CA ALA A 109 5.34 3.64 8.11
C ALA A 109 5.11 5.10 8.50
N LYS A 110 4.99 5.41 9.80
CA LYS A 110 4.79 6.79 10.29
C LYS A 110 5.90 7.77 9.88
N GLN A 111 7.11 7.29 9.63
CA GLN A 111 8.25 8.13 9.22
C GLN A 111 8.34 8.29 7.69
N VAL A 112 8.11 7.20 6.97
CA VAL A 112 8.30 7.11 5.51
C VAL A 112 7.06 7.59 4.76
N VAL A 113 5.86 7.24 5.24
CA VAL A 113 4.57 7.56 4.64
C VAL A 113 4.13 8.95 5.10
N LYS A 114 4.75 9.97 4.51
CA LYS A 114 4.41 11.37 4.77
C LYS A 114 3.05 11.73 4.15
N PRO A 115 2.31 12.69 4.72
CA PRO A 115 1.03 13.14 4.15
C PRO A 115 1.11 13.54 2.67
N ASN A 116 2.21 14.18 2.26
CA ASN A 116 2.44 14.55 0.86
C ASN A 116 2.56 13.32 -0.08
N LEU A 117 3.16 12.23 0.38
CA LEU A 117 3.25 10.99 -0.39
C LEU A 117 1.86 10.37 -0.56
N LEU A 118 1.07 10.26 0.51
CA LEU A 118 -0.30 9.73 0.45
C LEU A 118 -1.20 10.58 -0.45
N GLN A 119 -1.05 11.90 -0.40
CA GLN A 119 -1.81 12.79 -1.27
C GLN A 119 -1.44 12.57 -2.74
N ARG A 120 -0.14 12.53 -3.08
CA ARG A 120 0.34 12.21 -4.43
C ARG A 120 -0.17 10.86 -4.95
N LEU A 121 -0.20 9.84 -4.09
CA LEU A 121 -0.71 8.51 -4.46
C LEU A 121 -2.23 8.52 -4.67
N ARG A 122 -2.98 9.27 -3.86
CA ARG A 122 -4.43 9.44 -4.05
C ARG A 122 -4.73 10.22 -5.34
N ASP A 123 -4.01 11.31 -5.59
CA ASP A 123 -4.14 12.09 -6.82
C ASP A 123 -3.80 11.24 -8.05
N PHE A 124 -2.78 10.38 -7.93
CA PHE A 124 -2.42 9.42 -8.95
C PHE A 124 -3.52 8.38 -9.20
N ILE A 125 -4.06 7.76 -8.14
CA ILE A 125 -5.16 6.80 -8.26
C ILE A 125 -6.39 7.48 -8.87
N HIS A 126 -6.69 8.72 -8.46
CA HIS A 126 -7.77 9.51 -9.05
C HIS A 126 -7.52 9.83 -10.53
N TRP A 127 -6.30 10.23 -10.91
CA TRP A 127 -5.96 10.51 -12.31
C TRP A 127 -6.04 9.25 -13.18
N GLN A 128 -5.53 8.11 -12.70
CA GLN A 128 -5.63 6.81 -13.38
C GLN A 128 -7.07 6.38 -13.70
N VAL A 129 -8.03 6.97 -12.99
CA VAL A 129 -9.43 6.62 -13.10
C VAL A 129 -10.17 7.67 -13.91
N ASN A 130 -9.73 8.94 -14.02
CA ASN A 130 -10.47 10.00 -14.74
C ASN A 130 -10.03 10.24 -16.20
N ASP A 131 -9.04 9.50 -16.70
CA ASP A 131 -8.49 9.58 -18.07
C ASP A 131 -8.67 8.26 -18.83
#